data_AF-A0A7J4D0Z9-F1
#
_entry.id   AF-A0A7J4D0Z9-F1
#
_cell.length_a   1.000
_cell.length_b   1.000
_cell.length_c   1.000
_cell.angle_alpha   90.00
_cell.angle_beta   90.00
_cell.angle_gamma   90.00
#
_symmetry.space_group_name_H-M   'P 1'
#
loop_
_entity.id
_entity.type
_entity.pdbx_description
1 polymer ?
#
loop_
_entity_poly.entity_id
_entity_poly.type
_entity_poly.pdbx_seq_one_letter_code
_entity_poly.pdbx_strand_id
1 'polypeptide(L)'
;MKKVGKRGSSYISDDSKYGMFVDRTWEMLPLPVRLVGRDSLGYDTAMFTLRNTVFGKDDNEPEIDKNDEGIIKKTIKGMFR
;
A
#
# COMPACT_ATOMS: atom_id res chain seq x y z
N MET A 1 -16.66 6.45 21.01
CA MET A 1 -16.46 6.29 19.55
C MET A 1 -15.21 5.45 19.30
N LYS A 2 -15.36 4.46 18.40
CA LYS A 2 -14.39 3.59 17.70
C LYS A 2 -13.09 3.12 18.41
N LYS A 3 -13.13 1.94 19.04
CA LYS A 3 -11.96 1.04 19.22
C LYS A 3 -11.43 0.44 17.91
N VAL A 4 -12.11 0.69 16.79
CA VAL A 4 -11.84 0.06 15.49
C VAL A 4 -10.68 0.74 14.76
N GLY A 5 -10.53 2.07 14.88
CA GLY A 5 -9.43 2.85 14.30
C GLY A 5 -8.05 2.42 14.82
N LYS A 6 -7.91 2.20 16.14
CA LYS A 6 -6.67 1.68 16.75
C LYS A 6 -6.26 0.28 16.30
N ARG A 7 -7.23 -0.58 15.93
CA ARG A 7 -6.92 -1.91 15.38
C ARG A 7 -6.44 -1.80 13.93
N GLY A 8 -7.07 -0.93 13.12
CA GLY A 8 -6.64 -0.67 11.75
C GLY A 8 -5.20 -0.15 11.66
N SER A 9 -4.82 0.81 12.51
CA SER A 9 -3.44 1.33 12.53
C SER A 9 -2.41 0.28 12.95
N SER A 10 -2.77 -0.64 13.85
CA SER A 10 -1.88 -1.75 14.27
C SER A 10 -1.64 -2.80 13.17
N TYR A 11 -2.56 -2.93 12.20
CA TYR A 11 -2.41 -3.84 11.06
C TYR A 11 -1.57 -3.23 9.95
N ILE A 12 -1.66 -1.91 9.77
CA ILE A 12 -0.87 -1.19 8.78
C ILE A 12 0.58 -1.03 9.25
N SER A 13 0.82 -0.81 10.54
CA SER A 13 2.17 -0.62 11.11
C SER A 13 2.98 -1.91 11.30
N ASP A 14 2.37 -3.08 11.16
CA ASP A 14 3.02 -4.38 11.30
C ASP A 14 3.36 -4.94 9.92
N ASP A 15 4.65 -5.08 9.62
CA ASP A 15 5.16 -5.51 8.31
C ASP A 15 4.68 -6.92 7.93
N SER A 16 4.55 -7.84 8.90
CA SER A 16 4.08 -9.20 8.64
C SER A 16 2.61 -9.21 8.29
N LYS A 17 1.78 -8.47 9.04
CA LYS A 17 0.35 -8.33 8.76
C LYS A 17 0.10 -7.59 7.45
N TYR A 18 0.82 -6.51 7.20
CA TYR A 18 0.71 -5.72 5.98
C TYR A 18 1.19 -6.51 4.76
N GLY A 19 2.25 -7.30 4.89
CA GLY A 19 2.77 -8.18 3.84
C GLY A 19 1.71 -9.14 3.29
N MET A 20 0.87 -9.71 4.15
CA MET A 20 -0.26 -10.55 3.70
C MET A 20 -1.25 -9.80 2.79
N PHE A 21 -1.45 -8.49 3.02
CA PHE A 21 -2.27 -7.68 2.13
C PHE A 21 -1.55 -7.42 0.81
N VAL A 22 -0.25 -7.11 0.84
CA VAL A 22 0.58 -6.93 -0.36
C VAL A 22 0.52 -8.17 -1.25
N ASP A 23 0.70 -9.36 -0.67
CA ASP A 23 0.64 -10.63 -1.40
C ASP A 23 -0.74 -10.85 -2.02
N ARG A 24 -1.80 -10.65 -1.24
CA ARG A 24 -3.17 -10.84 -1.74
C ARG A 24 -3.51 -9.82 -2.83
N THR A 25 -3.10 -8.56 -2.69
CA THR A 25 -3.34 -7.54 -3.71
C THR A 25 -2.57 -7.83 -5.00
N TRP A 26 -1.37 -8.40 -4.91
CA TRP A 26 -0.62 -8.88 -6.06
C TRP A 26 -1.40 -9.94 -6.84
N GLU A 27 -1.95 -10.94 -6.14
CA GLU A 27 -2.73 -12.03 -6.75
C GLU A 27 -4.00 -11.55 -7.47
N MET A 28 -4.59 -10.44 -7.01
CA MET A 28 -5.77 -9.84 -7.65
C MET A 28 -5.45 -9.04 -8.92
N LEU A 29 -4.17 -8.75 -9.20
CA LEU A 29 -3.82 -8.00 -10.39
C LEU A 29 -4.10 -8.79 -11.67
N PRO A 30 -4.47 -8.11 -12.77
CA PRO A 30 -4.65 -8.74 -14.07
C PRO A 30 -3.42 -9.56 -14.48
N LEU A 31 -3.65 -10.70 -15.13
CA LEU A 31 -2.58 -11.61 -15.55
C LEU A 31 -1.45 -10.89 -16.33
N PRO A 32 -1.72 -9.97 -17.27
CA PRO A 32 -0.65 -9.26 -17.98
C PRO A 32 0.31 -8.51 -17.05
N VAL A 33 -0.20 -7.89 -15.98
CA VAL A 33 0.62 -7.18 -15.00
C VAL A 33 1.47 -8.17 -14.20
N ARG A 34 0.88 -9.28 -13.78
CA ARG A 34 1.61 -10.33 -13.05
C ARG A 34 2.71 -10.99 -13.88
N LEU A 35 2.51 -11.10 -15.21
CA LEU A 35 3.50 -11.66 -16.14
C LEU A 35 4.75 -10.79 -16.30
N VAL A 36 4.66 -9.47 -16.07
CA VAL A 36 5.84 -8.58 -16.03
C VAL A 36 6.80 -8.98 -14.90
N GLY A 37 6.25 -9.56 -13.84
CA GLY A 37 6.99 -10.00 -12.66
C GLY A 37 6.93 -8.99 -11.52
N ARG A 38 6.76 -9.52 -10.31
CA ARG A 38 6.66 -8.74 -9.06
C ARG A 38 7.90 -7.90 -8.81
N ASP A 39 9.07 -8.51 -9.00
CA ASP A 39 10.38 -7.87 -8.81
C ASP A 39 10.65 -6.82 -9.89
N SER A 40 10.33 -7.11 -11.15
CA SER A 40 10.48 -6.18 -12.28
C SER A 40 9.68 -4.89 -12.08
N LEU A 41 8.48 -4.99 -11.50
CA LEU A 41 7.64 -3.84 -11.20
C LEU A 41 8.07 -3.10 -9.92
N GLY A 42 9.02 -3.65 -9.15
CA GLY A 42 9.37 -3.13 -7.83
C GLY A 42 8.16 -3.09 -6.88
N TYR A 43 7.22 -4.02 -7.04
CA TYR A 43 5.88 -3.95 -6.46
C TYR A 43 5.91 -3.84 -4.93
N ASP A 44 6.74 -4.64 -4.26
CA ASP A 44 6.83 -4.65 -2.80
C ASP A 44 7.34 -3.32 -2.27
N THR A 45 8.45 -2.85 -2.85
CA THR A 45 9.01 -1.53 -2.54
C THR A 45 7.98 -0.43 -2.72
N ALA A 46 7.22 -0.45 -3.80
CA ALA A 46 6.16 0.51 -4.07
C ALA A 46 5.06 0.46 -2.99
N MET A 47 4.58 -0.74 -2.64
CA MET A 47 3.51 -0.92 -1.65
C MET A 47 3.94 -0.52 -0.23
N PHE A 48 5.12 -0.92 0.22
CA PHE A 48 5.65 -0.50 1.53
C PHE A 48 5.97 1.00 1.57
N THR A 49 6.42 1.59 0.46
CA THR A 49 6.61 3.05 0.35
C THR A 49 5.28 3.78 0.47
N LEU A 50 4.23 3.30 -0.22
CA LEU A 50 2.88 3.87 -0.11
C LEU A 50 2.35 3.79 1.31
N ARG A 51 2.52 2.65 1.98
CA ARG A 51 2.16 2.49 3.38
C ARG A 51 2.78 3.57 4.26
N ASN A 52 4.10 3.73 4.19
CA ASN A 52 4.82 4.66 5.05
C ASN A 52 4.47 6.12 4.73
N THR A 53 4.20 6.43 3.46
CA THR A 53 3.94 7.81 3.03
C THR A 53 2.49 8.24 3.27
N VAL A 54 1.53 7.35 3.06
CA VAL A 54 0.09 7.63 3.16
C VAL A 54 -0.41 7.38 4.58
N PHE A 55 -0.01 6.27 5.21
CA PHE A 55 -0.52 5.89 6.52
C PHE A 55 0.43 6.21 7.69
N GLY A 56 1.64 6.68 7.41
CA GLY A 56 2.62 7.06 8.45
C GLY A 56 2.40 8.45 9.05
N LYS A 57 1.41 9.22 8.58
CA LYS A 57 1.15 10.60 9.02
C LYS A 57 0.06 10.73 10.09
N ASP A 58 -0.87 9.78 10.18
CA ASP A 58 -2.05 9.88 11.04
C ASP A 58 -1.97 8.97 12.27
N ASP A 59 -1.92 9.57 13.46
CA ASP A 59 -1.86 8.85 14.74
C ASP A 59 -3.19 8.18 15.15
N ASN A 60 -4.34 8.60 14.59
CA ASN A 60 -5.66 8.27 15.14
C ASN A 60 -6.56 7.45 14.19
N GLU A 61 -6.74 7.86 12.94
CA GLU A 61 -7.36 7.07 11.86
C GLU A 61 -6.68 7.46 10.53
N PRO A 62 -6.17 6.51 9.73
CA PRO A 62 -5.60 6.83 8.43
C PRO A 62 -6.69 7.38 7.50
N GLU A 63 -6.58 8.65 7.13
CA GLU A 63 -7.46 9.28 6.15
C GLU A 63 -6.67 9.54 4.86
N ILE A 64 -7.27 9.28 3.70
CA ILE A 64 -6.61 9.52 2.40
C ILE A 64 -7.04 10.90 1.92
N ASP A 65 -6.08 11.84 1.85
CA ASP A 65 -6.32 13.16 1.29
C ASP A 65 -6.00 13.23 -0.23
N LYS A 66 -6.25 14.40 -0.84
CA LYS A 66 -5.95 14.61 -2.27
C LYS A 66 -4.45 14.54 -2.59
N ASN A 67 -3.57 14.85 -1.64
CA ASN A 67 -2.13 14.76 -1.82
C ASN A 67 -1.69 13.29 -1.85
N ASP A 68 -2.26 12.48 -0.97
CA ASP A 68 -2.02 11.05 -0.88
C ASP A 68 -2.50 10.35 -2.16
N GLU A 69 -3.63 10.74 -2.73
CA GLU A 69 -4.03 10.28 -4.07
C GLU A 69 -2.98 10.57 -5.16
N GLY A 70 -2.39 11.76 -5.11
CA GLY A 70 -1.34 12.17 -6.04
C GLY A 70 -0.09 11.30 -5.91
N ILE A 71 0.29 11.01 -4.66
CA ILE A 71 1.41 10.13 -4.32
C ILE A 71 1.14 8.70 -4.79
N ILE A 72 -0.06 8.15 -4.51
CA ILE A 72 -0.49 6.83 -4.97
C ILE A 72 -0.39 6.72 -6.48
N LYS A 73 -0.97 7.68 -7.22
CA LYS A 73 -0.93 7.69 -8.69
C LYS A 73 0.50 7.77 -9.22
N LYS A 74 1.36 8.59 -8.61
CA LYS A 74 2.76 8.75 -9.03
C LYS A 74 3.55 7.46 -8.82
N THR A 75 3.42 6.84 -7.65
CA THR A 75 4.12 5.59 -7.32
C THR A 75 3.68 4.45 -8.24
N ILE A 76 2.36 4.30 -8.47
CA ILE A 76 1.85 3.26 -9.38
C ILE A 76 2.36 3.48 -10.81
N LYS A 77 2.30 4.71 -11.32
CA LYS A 77 2.86 5.03 -12.65
C LYS A 77 4.37 4.77 -12.74
N GLY A 78 5.10 4.91 -11.63
CA GLY A 78 6.52 4.62 -11.56
C GLY A 78 6.86 3.14 -11.78
N MET A 79 5.95 2.22 -11.45
CA MET A 79 6.16 0.77 -11.66
C MET A 79 6.16 0.36 -13.13
N PHE A 80 5.56 1.16 -14.02
CA PHE A 80 5.38 0.83 -15.45
C PHE A 80 6.21 1.72 -16.39
N ARG A 81 7.26 2.36 -15.87
CA ARG A 81 8.15 3.23 -16.64
C ARG A 81 9.40 2.52 -17.12
#